data_AF-A0A0W8E8X1-F1
#
_entry.id   AF-A0A0W8E8X1-F1
#
_cell.length_a   1.000
_cell.length_b   1.000
_cell.length_c   1.000
_cell.angle_alpha   90.00
_cell.angle_beta   90.00
_cell.angle_gamma   90.00
#
_symmetry.space_group_name_H-M   'P 1'
#
loop_
_entity.id
_entity.type
_entity.pdbx_description
1 polymer ?
#
loop_
_entity_poly.entity_id
_entity_poly.type
_entity_poly.pdbx_seq_one_letter_code
_entity_poly.pdbx_strand_id
1 'polypeptide(L)'
;MSLLNEETRRKLRELNLSEMVDAIDTQSQDVGYATLLFEDRMKLAVDYVYQKKYNTKVQRLIKIAKFRITNAAYNDIYYIDRGLDRQKLMALSNCQFIDTSTSVIFYGFSGSGKSFLACALGRQACMQGIRTRYIRTPDLLMLHDEALLTKQGMPKLLKKFSNYKLLIMDEWLLNALSDEEQYFLLELIERRHDSSSTIFCTQYKKEDWHVRLGGGVHADAIMDRIVHNAAWVYAGNINMREFYSKKSAKPQ
;
A
#
# COMPACT_ATOMS: atom_id res chain seq x y z
N MET A 1 23.66 24.69 -29.31
CA MET A 1 22.41 25.42 -29.61
C MET A 1 21.26 24.61 -29.04
N SER A 2 20.29 25.23 -28.38
CA SER A 2 19.07 24.54 -27.92
C SER A 2 18.40 23.86 -29.12
N LEU A 3 18.19 22.55 -29.05
CA LEU A 3 17.50 21.76 -30.08
C LEU A 3 16.02 22.16 -30.23
N LEU A 4 15.45 22.84 -29.22
CA LEU A 4 14.05 23.26 -29.18
C LEU A 4 13.90 24.78 -29.17
N ASN A 5 12.95 25.30 -29.95
CA ASN A 5 12.51 26.70 -29.84
C ASN A 5 11.57 26.89 -28.63
N GLU A 6 11.40 28.14 -28.19
CA GLU A 6 10.58 28.48 -27.02
C GLU A 6 9.09 28.14 -27.20
N GLU A 7 8.54 28.22 -28.41
CA GLU A 7 7.16 27.84 -28.67
C GLU A 7 6.92 26.32 -28.46
N THR A 8 7.86 25.48 -28.89
CA THR A 8 7.79 24.02 -28.68
C THR A 8 7.90 23.68 -27.20
N ARG A 9 8.77 24.38 -26.46
CA ARG A 9 8.89 24.24 -25.00
C ARG A 9 7.58 24.60 -24.29
N ARG A 10 6.92 25.69 -24.68
CA ARG A 10 5.60 26.08 -24.15
C ARG A 10 4.55 24.99 -24.42
N LYS A 11 4.44 24.51 -25.66
CA LYS A 11 3.49 23.45 -26.06
C LYS A 11 3.72 22.16 -25.26
N LEU A 12 4.98 21.74 -25.09
CA LEU A 12 5.32 20.56 -24.27
C LEU A 12 4.87 20.73 -22.81
N ARG A 13 5.04 21.92 -22.22
CA ARG A 13 4.57 22.19 -20.85
C ARG A 13 3.04 22.15 -20.75
N GLU A 14 2.32 22.72 -21.73
CA GLU A 14 0.85 22.68 -21.77
C GLU A 14 0.29 21.26 -21.93
N LEU A 15 1.02 20.38 -22.62
CA LEU A 15 0.71 18.95 -22.72
C LEU A 15 1.13 18.13 -21.49
N ASN A 16 1.59 18.78 -20.41
CA ASN A 16 2.18 18.15 -19.22
C ASN A 16 3.41 17.27 -19.54
N LEU A 17 4.22 17.62 -20.53
CA LEU A 17 5.44 16.91 -20.96
C LEU A 17 6.69 17.77 -20.70
N SER A 18 6.75 18.46 -19.56
CA SER A 18 7.90 19.29 -19.18
C SER A 18 9.20 18.49 -19.13
N GLU A 19 9.13 17.21 -18.76
CA GLU A 19 10.27 16.30 -18.70
C GLU A 19 10.90 16.04 -20.08
N MET A 20 10.12 16.20 -21.17
CA MET A 20 10.63 16.04 -22.54
C MET A 20 11.59 17.17 -22.90
N VAL A 21 11.34 18.37 -22.36
CA VAL A 21 12.27 19.50 -22.52
C VAL A 21 13.58 19.17 -21.82
N ASP A 22 13.53 18.69 -20.58
CA ASP A 22 14.73 18.27 -19.83
C ASP A 22 15.52 17.19 -20.59
N ALA A 23 14.82 16.22 -21.17
CA ALA A 23 15.43 15.12 -21.92
C ALA A 23 16.20 15.63 -23.14
N ILE A 24 15.56 16.47 -23.95
CA ILE A 24 16.15 17.02 -25.17
C ILE A 24 17.29 18.00 -24.84
N ASP A 25 17.13 18.80 -23.79
CA ASP A 25 18.19 19.71 -23.32
C ASP A 25 19.42 18.91 -22.86
N THR A 26 19.23 17.80 -22.14
CA THR A 26 20.32 16.90 -21.73
C THR A 26 21.06 16.32 -22.94
N GLN A 27 20.32 15.84 -23.95
CA GLN A 27 20.93 15.32 -25.19
C GLN A 27 21.68 16.38 -25.99
N SER A 28 21.28 17.66 -25.88
CA SER A 28 21.96 18.77 -26.55
C SER A 28 23.32 19.12 -25.93
N GLN A 29 23.51 18.77 -24.65
CA GLN A 29 24.69 19.11 -23.86
C GLN A 29 25.73 17.98 -23.86
N ASP A 30 25.29 16.73 -24.01
CA ASP A 30 26.17 15.57 -23.96
C ASP A 30 26.58 15.11 -25.37
N VAL A 31 27.90 15.18 -25.62
CA VAL A 31 28.55 14.85 -26.89
C VAL A 31 28.31 13.38 -27.28
N GLY A 32 28.10 12.49 -26.30
CA GLY A 32 27.79 11.07 -26.55
C GLY A 32 26.49 10.83 -27.32
N TYR A 33 25.56 11.79 -27.30
CA TYR A 33 24.32 11.70 -28.09
C TYR A 33 24.50 12.17 -29.53
N ALA A 34 25.56 12.91 -29.86
CA ALA A 34 25.76 13.44 -31.21
C ALA A 34 26.02 12.33 -32.25
N THR A 35 26.55 11.18 -31.82
CA THR A 35 26.84 10.02 -32.66
C THR A 35 25.65 9.07 -32.83
N LEU A 36 24.58 9.27 -32.07
CA LEU A 36 23.38 8.41 -32.13
C LEU A 36 22.43 8.84 -33.25
N LEU A 37 21.75 7.86 -33.84
CA LEU A 37 20.70 8.14 -34.80
C LEU A 37 19.52 8.86 -34.12
N PHE A 38 18.71 9.56 -34.93
CA PHE A 38 17.51 10.23 -34.42
C PHE A 38 16.58 9.27 -33.66
N GLU A 39 16.38 8.06 -34.17
CA GLU A 39 15.51 7.07 -33.55
C GLU A 39 15.99 6.68 -32.15
N ASP A 40 17.30 6.44 -31.98
CA ASP A 40 17.89 6.09 -30.68
C ASP A 40 17.76 7.25 -29.68
N ARG A 41 18.02 8.47 -30.13
CA ARG A 41 17.84 9.68 -29.30
C ARG A 41 16.39 9.87 -28.88
N MET A 42 15.44 9.68 -29.79
CA MET A 42 14.01 9.79 -29.48
C MET A 42 13.57 8.70 -28.51
N LYS A 43 14.04 7.45 -28.69
CA LYS A 43 13.78 6.35 -27.78
C LYS A 43 14.27 6.68 -26.37
N LEU A 44 15.53 7.13 -26.22
CA LEU A 44 16.10 7.52 -24.93
C LEU A 44 15.34 8.68 -24.28
N ALA A 45 14.89 9.67 -25.07
CA ALA A 45 14.08 10.77 -24.56
C ALA A 45 12.72 10.28 -24.04
N VAL A 46 12.03 9.44 -24.80
CA VAL A 46 10.74 8.86 -24.39
C VAL A 46 10.89 7.99 -23.15
N ASP A 47 11.92 7.15 -23.10
CA ASP A 47 12.21 6.30 -21.94
C ASP A 47 12.47 7.14 -20.67
N TYR A 48 13.26 8.22 -20.79
CA TYR A 48 13.49 9.15 -19.69
C TYR A 48 12.19 9.80 -19.20
N VAL A 49 11.36 10.31 -20.12
CA VAL A 49 10.07 10.94 -19.77
C VAL A 49 9.15 9.93 -19.11
N TYR A 50 9.04 8.73 -19.67
CA TYR A 50 8.22 7.66 -19.12
C TYR A 50 8.66 7.32 -17.69
N GLN A 51 9.96 7.10 -17.47
CA GLN A 51 10.51 6.81 -16.14
C GLN A 51 10.27 7.94 -15.14
N LYS A 52 10.50 9.20 -15.53
CA LYS A 52 10.33 10.36 -14.64
C LYS A 52 8.85 10.56 -14.25
N LYS A 53 7.93 10.39 -15.20
CA LYS A 53 6.48 10.41 -14.92
C LYS A 53 6.04 9.24 -14.07
N TYR A 54 6.53 8.03 -14.36
CA TYR A 54 6.22 6.84 -13.58
C TYR A 54 6.68 6.98 -12.13
N ASN A 55 7.93 7.41 -11.93
CA ASN A 55 8.49 7.67 -10.60
C ASN A 55 7.67 8.73 -9.85
N THR A 56 7.30 9.83 -10.50
CA THR A 56 6.44 10.87 -9.90
C THR A 56 5.07 10.32 -9.51
N LYS A 57 4.45 9.47 -10.35
CA LYS A 57 3.20 8.77 -10.03
C LYS A 57 3.38 7.87 -8.80
N VAL A 58 4.43 7.05 -8.75
CA VAL A 58 4.73 6.15 -7.62
C VAL A 58 4.92 6.94 -6.33
N GLN A 59 5.72 8.02 -6.33
CA GLN A 59 5.94 8.86 -5.16
C GLN A 59 4.64 9.48 -4.65
N ARG A 60 3.78 9.95 -5.57
CA ARG A 60 2.44 10.44 -5.24
C ARG A 60 1.58 9.35 -4.60
N LEU A 61 1.57 8.13 -5.15
CA LEU A 61 0.82 6.99 -4.61
C LEU A 61 1.29 6.64 -3.19
N ILE A 62 2.60 6.56 -2.96
CA ILE A 62 3.18 6.31 -1.63
C ILE A 62 2.76 7.41 -0.64
N LYS A 63 2.78 8.68 -1.06
CA LYS A 63 2.38 9.82 -0.20
C LYS A 63 0.90 9.77 0.19
N ILE A 64 0.00 9.44 -0.74
CA ILE A 64 -1.44 9.35 -0.45
C ILE A 64 -1.81 8.09 0.34
N ALA A 65 -0.98 7.05 0.28
CA ALA A 65 -1.19 5.80 1.02
C ALA A 65 -1.06 6.00 2.54
N LYS A 66 -0.30 7.00 3.00
CA LYS A 66 -0.12 7.36 4.43
C LYS A 66 0.33 6.17 5.29
N PHE A 67 1.33 5.43 4.79
CA PHE A 67 1.95 4.33 5.56
C PHE A 67 2.49 4.82 6.91
N ARG A 68 2.25 4.05 7.97
CA ARG A 68 2.83 4.30 9.31
C ARG A 68 4.35 4.23 9.29
N ILE A 69 4.90 3.25 8.57
CA ILE A 69 6.35 3.08 8.39
C ILE A 69 6.68 3.46 6.96
N THR A 70 7.01 4.73 6.76
CA THR A 70 7.17 5.31 5.41
C THR A 70 8.32 4.70 4.64
N ASN A 71 9.38 4.24 5.29
CA ASN A 71 10.57 3.64 4.68
C ASN A 71 10.53 2.11 4.60
N ALA A 72 9.40 1.44 4.89
CA ALA A 72 9.33 -0.01 4.84
C ALA A 72 9.54 -0.54 3.40
N ALA A 73 10.71 -1.07 3.10
CA ALA A 73 10.99 -1.71 1.83
C ALA A 73 10.90 -3.24 1.96
N TYR A 74 10.46 -3.89 0.89
CA TYR A 74 10.42 -5.36 0.83
C TYR A 74 11.81 -5.99 0.99
N ASN A 75 12.84 -5.35 0.43
CA ASN A 75 14.23 -5.80 0.53
C ASN A 75 14.80 -5.68 1.95
N ASP A 76 14.19 -4.86 2.80
CA ASP A 76 14.62 -4.65 4.19
C ASP A 76 13.93 -5.63 5.17
N ILE A 77 13.14 -6.58 4.67
CA ILE A 77 12.53 -7.62 5.52
C ILE A 77 13.65 -8.48 6.09
N TYR A 78 13.80 -8.44 7.41
CA TYR A 78 14.67 -9.36 8.14
C TYR A 78 13.98 -10.72 8.26
N TYR A 79 14.62 -11.79 7.77
CA TYR A 79 14.08 -13.16 7.75
C TYR A 79 14.69 -14.09 8.81
N ILE A 80 15.94 -13.85 9.18
CA ILE A 80 16.75 -14.77 10.01
C ILE A 80 16.07 -15.00 11.36
N ASP A 81 15.92 -16.27 11.75
CA ASP A 81 15.36 -16.76 13.01
C ASP A 81 13.93 -16.32 13.34
N ARG A 82 13.22 -15.70 12.38
CA ARG A 82 11.84 -15.24 12.59
C ARG A 82 10.78 -16.29 12.33
N GLY A 83 11.09 -17.36 11.62
CA GLY A 83 10.09 -18.32 11.14
C GLY A 83 9.11 -17.72 10.11
N LEU A 84 9.55 -16.71 9.35
CA LEU A 84 8.78 -16.16 8.23
C LEU A 84 8.83 -17.10 7.02
N ASP A 85 7.70 -17.30 6.37
CA ASP A 85 7.64 -17.98 5.08
C ASP A 85 8.09 -17.03 3.95
N ARG A 86 9.34 -17.19 3.52
CA ARG A 86 9.95 -16.37 2.46
C ARG A 86 9.30 -16.59 1.10
N GLN A 87 8.88 -17.82 0.78
CA GLN A 87 8.25 -18.11 -0.51
C GLN A 87 6.89 -17.43 -0.60
N LYS A 88 6.10 -17.50 0.47
CA LYS A 88 4.80 -16.83 0.54
C LYS A 88 4.91 -15.31 0.48
N LEU A 89 5.85 -14.71 1.21
CA LEU A 89 6.10 -13.27 1.14
C LEU A 89 6.58 -12.83 -0.26
N MET A 90 7.39 -13.63 -0.93
CA MET A 90 7.83 -13.37 -2.29
C MET A 90 6.68 -13.44 -3.28
N ALA A 91 5.82 -14.45 -3.20
CA ALA A 91 4.62 -14.53 -4.03
C ALA A 91 3.70 -13.31 -3.84
N LEU A 92 3.51 -12.87 -2.58
CA LEU A 92 2.71 -11.69 -2.27
C LEU A 92 3.35 -10.38 -2.76
N SER A 93 4.69 -10.31 -2.86
CA SER A 93 5.39 -9.12 -3.36
C SER A 93 5.10 -8.81 -4.82
N ASN A 94 4.68 -9.82 -5.59
CA ASN A 94 4.24 -9.65 -6.98
C ASN A 94 2.84 -9.03 -7.09
N CYS A 95 2.12 -8.85 -5.98
CA CYS A 95 0.79 -8.22 -5.90
C CYS A 95 -0.34 -8.92 -6.68
N GLN A 96 -0.12 -10.14 -7.20
CA GLN A 96 -1.15 -10.91 -7.92
C GLN A 96 -2.42 -11.18 -7.08
N PHE A 97 -2.28 -11.24 -5.76
CA PHE A 97 -3.43 -11.36 -4.85
C PHE A 97 -4.42 -10.20 -5.00
N ILE A 98 -3.96 -9.02 -5.45
CA ILE A 98 -4.79 -7.84 -5.68
C ILE A 98 -5.73 -8.07 -6.87
N ASP A 99 -5.25 -8.75 -7.91
CA ASP A 99 -6.02 -9.05 -9.12
C ASP A 99 -7.11 -10.10 -8.85
N THR A 100 -6.86 -11.01 -7.91
CA THR A 100 -7.83 -12.05 -7.47
C THR A 100 -8.69 -11.61 -6.30
N SER A 101 -8.62 -10.34 -5.88
CA SER A 101 -9.34 -9.80 -4.71
C SER A 101 -9.12 -10.60 -3.42
N THR A 102 -7.98 -11.30 -3.30
CA THR A 102 -7.64 -12.15 -2.16
C THR A 102 -7.12 -11.31 -0.99
N SER A 103 -7.69 -11.50 0.20
CA SER A 103 -7.23 -10.80 1.39
C SER A 103 -5.90 -11.37 1.91
N VAL A 104 -5.09 -10.56 2.59
CA VAL A 104 -3.86 -11.01 3.24
C VAL A 104 -3.96 -10.74 4.73
N ILE A 105 -3.69 -11.73 5.56
CA ILE A 105 -3.78 -11.60 7.01
C ILE A 105 -2.41 -11.81 7.62
N PHE A 106 -1.81 -10.73 8.13
CA PHE A 106 -0.62 -10.80 8.95
C PHE A 106 -1.00 -10.99 10.41
N TYR A 107 -0.56 -12.10 11.00
CA TYR A 107 -0.87 -12.43 12.40
C TYR A 107 0.40 -12.69 13.23
N GLY A 108 0.32 -12.42 14.53
CA GLY A 108 1.42 -12.59 15.49
C GLY A 108 1.38 -11.55 16.61
N PHE A 109 2.21 -11.71 17.64
CA PHE A 109 2.22 -10.84 18.83
C PHE A 109 2.69 -9.40 18.55
N SER A 110 2.49 -8.48 19.49
CA SER A 110 2.95 -7.09 19.36
C SER A 110 4.46 -6.99 19.13
N GLY A 111 4.89 -6.14 18.19
CA GLY A 111 6.32 -6.01 17.87
C GLY A 111 6.86 -7.07 16.91
N SER A 112 6.08 -8.08 16.53
CA SER A 112 6.48 -9.09 15.54
C SER A 112 6.66 -8.56 14.12
N GLY A 113 6.46 -7.27 13.82
CA GLY A 113 6.70 -6.70 12.49
C GLY A 113 5.54 -6.78 11.48
N LYS A 114 4.31 -7.12 11.90
CA LYS A 114 3.11 -7.12 11.04
C LYS A 114 2.93 -5.82 10.24
N SER A 115 2.93 -4.67 10.92
CA SER A 115 2.76 -3.36 10.28
C SER A 115 3.87 -3.05 9.27
N PHE A 116 5.10 -3.54 9.51
CA PHE A 116 6.22 -3.40 8.58
C PHE A 116 5.98 -4.22 7.32
N LEU A 117 5.62 -5.50 7.47
CA LEU A 117 5.33 -6.39 6.33
C LEU A 117 4.19 -5.84 5.47
N ALA A 118 3.12 -5.36 6.12
CA ALA A 118 2.00 -4.74 5.41
C ALA A 118 2.41 -3.45 4.69
N CYS A 119 3.17 -2.56 5.33
CA CYS A 119 3.69 -1.35 4.68
C CYS A 119 4.63 -1.69 3.52
N ALA A 120 5.48 -2.70 3.65
CA ALA A 120 6.41 -3.14 2.61
C ALA A 120 5.66 -3.67 1.37
N LEU A 121 4.67 -4.53 1.56
CA LEU A 121 3.80 -5.00 0.47
C LEU A 121 2.96 -3.86 -0.12
N GLY A 122 2.42 -2.97 0.72
CA GLY A 122 1.69 -1.79 0.27
C GLY A 122 2.54 -0.87 -0.60
N ARG A 123 3.83 -0.72 -0.26
CA ARG A 123 4.80 0.03 -1.06
C ARG A 123 5.12 -0.69 -2.37
N GLN A 124 5.27 -2.01 -2.39
CA GLN A 124 5.39 -2.78 -3.64
C GLN A 124 4.18 -2.56 -4.55
N ALA A 125 2.96 -2.59 -4.01
CA ALA A 125 1.75 -2.28 -4.77
C ALA A 125 1.79 -0.86 -5.35
N CYS A 126 2.20 0.14 -4.57
CA CYS A 126 2.37 1.51 -5.09
C CYS A 126 3.46 1.60 -6.17
N MET A 127 4.55 0.85 -6.03
CA MET A 127 5.61 0.77 -7.04
C MET A 127 5.11 0.15 -8.34
N GLN A 128 4.12 -0.73 -8.30
CA GLN A 128 3.41 -1.25 -9.49
C GLN A 128 2.28 -0.33 -9.97
N GLY A 129 2.14 0.87 -9.40
CA GLY A 129 1.13 1.85 -9.80
C GLY A 129 -0.27 1.63 -9.19
N ILE A 130 -0.40 0.75 -8.20
CA ILE A 130 -1.66 0.42 -7.54
C ILE A 130 -1.96 1.43 -6.43
N ARG A 131 -3.21 1.89 -6.39
CA ARG A 131 -3.68 2.87 -5.40
C ARG A 131 -3.95 2.18 -4.06
N THR A 132 -3.04 2.38 -3.12
CA THR A 132 -3.08 1.80 -1.77
C THR A 132 -3.49 2.83 -0.71
N ARG A 133 -4.12 2.38 0.37
CA ARG A 133 -4.32 3.16 1.59
C ARG A 133 -3.99 2.34 2.83
N TYR A 134 -3.24 2.94 3.75
CA TYR A 134 -3.02 2.44 5.09
C TYR A 134 -3.89 3.22 6.09
N ILE A 135 -4.44 2.52 7.07
CA ILE A 135 -5.11 3.08 8.24
C ILE A 135 -5.07 2.09 9.40
N ARG A 136 -4.97 2.57 10.65
CA ARG A 136 -5.23 1.70 11.82
C ARG A 136 -6.74 1.58 12.00
N THR A 137 -7.22 0.40 12.36
CA THR A 137 -8.66 0.16 12.56
C THR A 137 -9.25 1.15 13.58
N PRO A 138 -8.62 1.43 14.74
CA PRO A 138 -9.11 2.47 15.66
C PRO A 138 -9.22 3.86 15.01
N ASP A 139 -8.24 4.27 14.19
CA ASP A 139 -8.30 5.58 13.51
C ASP A 139 -9.43 5.61 12.46
N LEU A 140 -9.76 4.47 11.84
CA LEU A 140 -10.91 4.37 10.94
C LEU A 140 -12.24 4.50 11.68
N LEU A 141 -12.34 3.92 12.88
CA LEU A 141 -13.53 4.01 13.72
C LEU A 141 -13.74 5.43 14.26
N MET A 142 -12.66 6.15 14.60
CA MET A 142 -12.77 7.59 14.90
C MET A 142 -13.34 8.39 13.71
N LEU A 143 -12.94 8.07 12.48
CA LEU A 143 -13.53 8.70 11.28
C LEU A 143 -14.99 8.30 11.07
N HIS A 144 -15.38 7.11 11.51
CA HIS A 144 -16.78 6.67 11.52
C HIS A 144 -17.59 7.55 12.46
N ASP A 145 -17.12 7.80 13.68
CA ASP A 145 -17.82 8.63 14.66
C ASP A 145 -17.97 10.08 14.17
N GLU A 146 -16.91 10.66 13.59
CA GLU A 146 -16.96 11.96 12.94
C GLU A 146 -17.97 11.99 11.77
N ALA A 147 -18.06 10.90 11.01
CA ALA A 147 -18.94 10.80 9.87
C ALA A 147 -20.43 10.74 10.27
N LEU A 148 -20.77 10.24 11.46
CA LEU A 148 -22.14 10.24 12.00
C LEU A 148 -22.67 11.66 12.25
N LEU A 149 -21.79 12.63 12.50
CA LEU A 149 -22.16 14.02 12.77
C LEU A 149 -22.72 14.76 11.53
N THR A 150 -22.65 14.17 10.35
CA THR A 150 -23.08 14.80 9.10
C THR A 150 -23.94 13.87 8.25
N LYS A 151 -25.01 14.39 7.64
CA LYS A 151 -25.94 13.59 6.81
C LYS A 151 -25.29 12.80 5.67
N GLN A 152 -24.13 13.25 5.17
CA GLN A 152 -23.41 12.59 4.07
C GLN A 152 -22.06 12.00 4.50
N GLY A 153 -21.71 12.02 5.78
CA GLY A 153 -20.41 11.55 6.25
C GLY A 153 -20.21 10.07 5.98
N MET A 154 -21.17 9.24 6.40
CA MET A 154 -21.04 7.78 6.29
C MET A 154 -20.92 7.28 4.84
N PRO A 155 -21.79 7.70 3.90
CA PRO A 155 -21.64 7.29 2.50
C PRO A 155 -20.33 7.76 1.88
N LYS A 156 -19.84 8.96 2.23
CA LYS A 156 -18.55 9.48 1.76
C LYS A 156 -17.38 8.67 2.31
N LEU A 157 -17.43 8.29 3.59
CA LEU A 157 -16.39 7.49 4.24
C LEU A 157 -16.31 6.09 3.61
N LEU A 158 -17.44 5.39 3.51
CA LEU A 158 -17.52 4.08 2.86
C LEU A 158 -17.04 4.14 1.41
N LYS A 159 -17.49 5.15 0.63
CA LYS A 159 -17.02 5.35 -0.76
C LYS A 159 -15.53 5.62 -0.84
N LYS A 160 -14.97 6.39 0.10
CA LYS A 160 -13.54 6.70 0.13
C LYS A 160 -12.71 5.44 0.35
N PHE A 161 -13.05 4.62 1.35
CA PHE A 161 -12.26 3.45 1.72
C PHE A 161 -12.50 2.21 0.85
N SER A 162 -13.68 2.06 0.24
CA SER A 162 -13.94 1.02 -0.77
C SER A 162 -13.17 1.25 -2.09
N ASN A 163 -12.95 2.50 -2.50
CA ASN A 163 -12.30 2.82 -3.78
C ASN A 163 -10.77 2.62 -3.84
N TYR A 164 -10.13 2.21 -2.75
CA TYR A 164 -8.72 1.83 -2.80
C TYR A 164 -8.58 0.39 -3.28
N LYS A 165 -7.76 0.17 -4.31
CA LYS A 165 -7.49 -1.19 -4.83
C LYS A 165 -6.80 -2.07 -3.80
N LEU A 166 -5.99 -1.47 -2.93
CA LEU A 166 -5.46 -2.11 -1.73
C LEU A 166 -5.76 -1.26 -0.50
N LEU A 167 -6.48 -1.83 0.47
CA LEU A 167 -6.65 -1.23 1.79
C LEU A 167 -5.86 -2.03 2.81
N ILE A 168 -5.09 -1.36 3.66
CA ILE A 168 -4.37 -1.97 4.78
C ILE A 168 -5.03 -1.47 6.06
N MET A 169 -5.57 -2.42 6.82
CA MET A 169 -6.19 -2.21 8.12
C MET A 169 -5.26 -2.77 9.19
N ASP A 170 -4.47 -1.88 9.80
CA ASP A 170 -3.59 -2.25 10.91
C ASP A 170 -4.38 -2.35 12.23
N GLU A 171 -3.85 -3.10 13.18
CA GLU A 171 -4.46 -3.28 14.51
C GLU A 171 -5.92 -3.77 14.45
N TRP A 172 -6.19 -4.71 13.54
CA TRP A 172 -7.50 -5.33 13.33
C TRP A 172 -7.98 -6.06 14.58
N LEU A 173 -9.19 -5.70 15.03
CA LEU A 173 -9.89 -6.23 16.22
C LEU A 173 -9.12 -6.08 17.54
N LEU A 174 -8.25 -5.06 17.64
CA LEU A 174 -7.54 -4.74 18.89
C LEU A 174 -8.52 -4.37 20.02
N ASN A 175 -9.50 -3.53 19.70
CA ASN A 175 -10.55 -3.09 20.61
C ASN A 175 -11.84 -3.86 20.33
N ALA A 176 -12.72 -3.92 21.34
CA ALA A 176 -14.10 -4.35 21.12
C ALA A 176 -14.84 -3.34 20.23
N LEU A 177 -15.77 -3.82 19.43
CA LEU A 177 -16.59 -3.01 18.54
C LEU A 177 -17.97 -2.80 19.16
N SER A 178 -18.54 -1.61 18.98
CA SER A 178 -19.98 -1.39 19.13
C SER A 178 -20.76 -1.98 17.95
N ASP A 179 -22.07 -2.13 18.09
CA ASP A 179 -22.95 -2.65 17.04
C ASP A 179 -22.90 -1.77 15.78
N GLU A 180 -22.82 -0.44 15.95
CA GLU A 180 -22.71 0.51 14.84
C GLU A 180 -21.38 0.37 14.10
N GLU A 181 -20.28 0.21 14.83
CA GLU A 181 -18.95 -0.03 14.26
C GLU A 181 -18.87 -1.39 13.54
N GLN A 182 -19.49 -2.43 14.11
CA GLN A 182 -19.59 -3.75 13.48
C GLN A 182 -20.35 -3.66 12.16
N TYR A 183 -21.50 -2.98 12.13
CA TYR A 183 -22.28 -2.76 10.93
C TYR A 183 -21.49 -1.97 9.87
N PHE A 184 -20.80 -0.90 10.28
CA PHE A 184 -19.94 -0.13 9.38
C PHE A 184 -18.83 -0.98 8.75
N LEU A 185 -18.16 -1.82 9.54
CA LEU A 185 -17.11 -2.71 9.03
C LEU A 185 -17.69 -3.76 8.08
N LEU A 186 -18.86 -4.34 8.38
CA LEU A 186 -19.56 -5.24 7.48
C LEU A 186 -19.81 -4.57 6.12
N GLU A 187 -20.38 -3.37 6.10
CA GLU A 187 -20.65 -2.61 4.88
C GLU A 187 -19.38 -2.27 4.09
N LEU A 188 -18.29 -1.92 4.79
CA LEU A 188 -17.01 -1.66 4.15
C LEU A 188 -16.43 -2.93 3.51
N ILE A 189 -16.50 -4.06 4.21
CA ILE A 189 -15.97 -5.35 3.74
C ILE A 189 -16.81 -5.88 2.59
N GLU A 190 -18.14 -5.78 2.67
CA GLU A 190 -19.07 -6.15 1.60
C GLU A 190 -18.72 -5.43 0.30
N ARG A 191 -18.56 -4.10 0.33
CA ARG A 191 -18.22 -3.32 -0.88
C ARG A 191 -16.86 -3.70 -1.48
N ARG A 192 -15.97 -4.26 -0.67
CA ARG A 192 -14.61 -4.64 -1.08
C ARG A 192 -14.53 -6.10 -1.49
N HIS A 193 -15.46 -6.94 -1.03
CA HIS A 193 -15.55 -8.35 -1.37
C HIS A 193 -15.59 -8.52 -2.90
N ASP A 194 -14.78 -9.45 -3.41
CA ASP A 194 -14.57 -9.74 -4.84
C ASP A 194 -14.14 -8.57 -5.74
N SER A 195 -13.98 -7.35 -5.22
CA SER A 195 -13.67 -6.15 -6.02
C SER A 195 -12.30 -5.53 -5.76
N SER A 196 -11.76 -5.73 -4.55
CA SER A 196 -10.48 -5.17 -4.11
C SER A 196 -9.90 -5.94 -2.93
N SER A 197 -8.57 -5.93 -2.80
CA SER A 197 -7.89 -6.68 -1.74
C SER A 197 -7.68 -5.89 -0.48
N THR A 198 -7.74 -6.57 0.67
CA THR A 198 -7.50 -5.95 1.98
C THR A 198 -6.42 -6.71 2.73
N ILE A 199 -5.46 -5.98 3.30
CA ILE A 199 -4.46 -6.53 4.22
C ILE A 199 -4.90 -6.22 5.64
N PHE A 200 -5.02 -7.25 6.47
CA PHE A 200 -5.33 -7.13 7.89
C PHE A 200 -4.09 -7.46 8.72
N CYS A 201 -3.76 -6.63 9.70
CA CYS A 201 -2.75 -6.94 10.69
C CYS A 201 -3.42 -7.15 12.05
N THR A 202 -3.35 -8.37 12.58
CA THR A 202 -4.01 -8.70 13.85
C THR A 202 -3.06 -9.40 14.82
N GLN A 203 -3.36 -9.33 16.10
CA GLN A 203 -2.69 -10.13 17.13
C GLN A 203 -3.43 -11.42 17.44
N TYR A 204 -4.66 -11.56 16.93
CA TYR A 204 -5.58 -12.63 17.30
C TYR A 204 -5.59 -13.73 16.26
N LYS A 205 -5.83 -14.95 16.73
CA LYS A 205 -6.00 -16.08 15.83
C LYS A 205 -7.41 -16.05 15.24
N LYS A 206 -7.62 -16.81 14.16
CA LYS A 206 -8.89 -16.86 13.44
C LYS A 206 -10.07 -17.17 14.36
N GLU A 207 -9.85 -18.05 15.34
CA GLU A 207 -10.88 -18.56 16.24
C GLU A 207 -11.41 -17.48 17.17
N ASP A 208 -10.59 -16.47 17.48
CA ASP A 208 -10.95 -15.37 18.37
C ASP A 208 -11.74 -14.26 17.65
N TRP A 209 -11.76 -14.25 16.31
CA TRP A 209 -12.34 -13.14 15.54
C TRP A 209 -13.85 -13.04 15.73
N HIS A 210 -14.57 -14.16 15.77
CA HIS A 210 -16.03 -14.15 15.89
C HIS A 210 -16.48 -13.41 17.15
N VAL A 211 -15.90 -13.75 18.30
CA VAL A 211 -16.21 -13.11 19.60
C VAL A 211 -15.77 -11.64 19.59
N ARG A 212 -14.60 -11.33 19.02
CA ARG A 212 -14.10 -9.95 18.97
C ARG A 212 -14.87 -9.04 18.03
N LEU A 213 -15.55 -9.61 17.04
CA LEU A 213 -16.46 -8.90 16.17
C LEU A 213 -17.80 -8.62 16.85
N GLY A 214 -18.06 -9.09 18.07
CA GLY A 214 -19.36 -8.97 18.76
C GLY A 214 -20.25 -10.20 18.61
N GLY A 215 -19.83 -11.20 17.83
CA GLY A 215 -20.58 -12.42 17.54
C GLY A 215 -21.82 -12.20 16.67
N GLY A 216 -22.59 -13.27 16.52
CA GLY A 216 -23.84 -13.27 15.77
C GLY A 216 -23.65 -13.17 14.25
N VAL A 217 -24.77 -12.95 13.56
CA VAL A 217 -24.85 -13.05 12.09
C VAL A 217 -23.92 -12.06 11.37
N HIS A 218 -23.71 -10.86 11.93
CA HIS A 218 -22.81 -9.87 11.35
C HIS A 218 -21.34 -10.29 11.45
N ALA A 219 -20.92 -10.89 12.58
CA ALA A 219 -19.57 -11.43 12.74
C ALA A 219 -19.33 -12.59 11.77
N ASP A 220 -20.29 -13.51 11.63
CA ASP A 220 -20.23 -14.61 10.66
C ASP A 220 -20.09 -14.08 9.23
N ALA A 221 -20.91 -13.10 8.85
CA ALA A 221 -20.87 -12.48 7.53
C ALA A 221 -19.53 -11.80 7.22
N ILE A 222 -18.95 -11.08 8.19
CA ILE A 222 -17.62 -10.47 8.07
C ILE A 222 -16.54 -11.53 7.89
N MET A 223 -16.56 -12.57 8.75
CA MET A 223 -15.56 -13.63 8.70
C MET A 223 -15.65 -14.42 7.40
N ASP A 224 -16.84 -14.70 6.90
CA ASP A 224 -17.07 -15.42 5.66
C ASP A 224 -16.35 -14.71 4.49
N ARG A 225 -16.59 -13.41 4.33
CA ARG A 225 -16.02 -12.57 3.27
C ARG A 225 -14.51 -12.39 3.35
N ILE A 226 -13.94 -12.35 4.55
CA ILE A 226 -12.50 -12.16 4.72
C ILE A 226 -11.78 -13.50 4.63
N VAL A 227 -12.22 -14.48 5.42
CA VAL A 227 -11.39 -15.62 5.78
C VAL A 227 -11.42 -16.73 4.75
N HIS A 228 -12.51 -16.88 3.98
CA HIS A 228 -12.59 -17.91 2.94
C HIS A 228 -11.61 -17.67 1.79
N ASN A 229 -11.31 -16.40 1.47
CA ASN A 229 -10.35 -16.02 0.44
C ASN A 229 -9.19 -15.20 1.03
N ALA A 230 -8.51 -15.75 2.05
CA ALA A 230 -7.37 -15.09 2.70
C ALA A 230 -6.07 -15.89 2.69
N ALA A 231 -4.97 -15.23 2.33
CA ALA A 231 -3.62 -15.69 2.56
C ALA A 231 -3.16 -15.32 3.99
N TRP A 232 -3.11 -16.32 4.88
CA TRP A 232 -2.62 -16.15 6.25
C TRP A 232 -1.08 -16.20 6.33
N VAL A 233 -0.46 -15.15 6.85
CA VAL A 233 1.01 -15.03 6.95
C VAL A 233 1.41 -14.76 8.39
N TYR A 234 2.16 -15.69 8.97
CA TYR A 234 2.76 -15.49 10.28
C TYR A 234 3.83 -14.39 10.21
N ALA A 235 3.78 -13.42 11.10
CA ALA A 235 4.73 -12.31 11.13
C ALA A 235 6.03 -12.62 11.92
N GLY A 236 6.15 -13.82 12.45
CA GLY A 236 7.36 -14.30 13.09
C GLY A 236 7.39 -14.22 14.61
N ASN A 237 8.39 -14.85 15.20
CA ASN A 237 8.56 -15.09 16.64
C ASN A 237 9.47 -14.06 17.36
N ILE A 238 10.14 -13.15 16.63
CA ILE A 238 11.07 -12.15 17.20
C ILE A 238 10.38 -10.79 17.38
N ASN A 239 10.58 -10.15 18.53
CA ASN A 239 10.19 -8.75 18.74
C ASN A 239 11.17 -7.82 17.99
N MET A 240 10.76 -7.33 16.83
CA MET A 240 11.59 -6.51 15.98
C MET A 240 11.93 -5.14 16.60
N ARG A 241 11.06 -4.60 17.46
CA ARG A 241 11.33 -3.32 18.13
C ARG A 241 12.51 -3.46 19.09
N GLU A 242 12.52 -4.53 19.89
CA GLU A 242 13.63 -4.84 20.79
C GLU A 242 14.89 -5.25 20.04
N PHE A 243 14.75 -5.98 18.93
CA PHE A 243 15.89 -6.37 18.10
C PHE A 243 16.63 -5.15 17.55
N TYR A 244 15.92 -4.20 16.96
CA TYR A 244 16.55 -3.00 16.41
C TYR A 244 17.07 -2.05 17.50
N SER A 245 16.41 -1.95 18.66
CA SER A 245 16.91 -1.13 19.77
C SER A 245 18.23 -1.66 20.34
N LYS A 246 18.37 -2.99 20.49
CA LYS A 246 19.62 -3.64 20.92
C LYS A 246 20.73 -3.49 19.87
N LYS A 247 20.40 -3.48 18.58
CA LYS A 247 21.36 -3.30 17.49
C LYS A 247 21.88 -1.87 17.40
N SER A 248 21.05 -0.86 17.65
CA SER A 248 21.47 0.54 17.74
C SER A 248 22.27 0.88 19.01
N ALA A 249 22.11 0.08 20.07
CA ALA A 249 22.75 0.31 21.37
C ALA A 249 24.14 -0.34 21.50
N LYS A 250 24.62 -1.08 20.50
CA LYS A 250 26.02 -1.54 20.44
C LYS A 250 26.83 -0.54 19.60
N PRO A 251 27.69 0.30 20.20
CA PRO A 251 28.74 0.97 19.45
C PRO A 251 29.66 -0.10 18.85
N GLN A 252 30.19 0.17 17.67
CA GLN A 252 31.28 -0.59 17.07
C GLN A 252 32.50 -0.62 18.00
#